data_AF-A0A7X3KXM6-F1
#
_entry.id   AF-A0A7X3KXM6-F1
#
_cell.length_a   1.000
_cell.length_b   1.000
_cell.length_c   1.000
_cell.angle_alpha   90.00
_cell.angle_beta   90.00
_cell.angle_gamma   90.00
#
_symmetry.space_group_name_H-M   'P 1'
#
loop_
_entity.id
_entity.type
_entity.pdbx_description
1 polymer ?
#
loop_
_entity_poly.entity_id
_entity_poly.type
_entity_poly.pdbx_seq_one_letter_code
_entity_poly.pdbx_strand_id
1 'polypeptide(L)'
;MDNLSIIKATTLATALFVISGVTEAKEESKKIIISACDHEKINEQLPDNRRIELLWSCNKKDQAIELAQHGAKSGSATEINRYLRVLAANNNPSPGLAYAIKGAESGDTESARWVMRISEIHNIESLDHKIGQWLLKPITDPNIYAYPILDEYIRYAISHSSKENYVPISYSLAFFSLSRPRLDEREIKNLSPLMEKLKKISNDLDIKSKADGEVGHIINLVKKSEKQLPHE
;
A
#
# COMPACT_ATOMS: atom_id res chain seq x y z
N MET A 1 10.35 33.87 10.09
CA MET A 1 11.07 32.64 9.69
C MET A 1 11.39 32.78 8.23
N ASP A 2 12.63 32.50 7.85
CA ASP A 2 13.02 32.45 6.44
C ASP A 2 12.53 31.14 5.80
N ASN A 3 12.39 31.14 4.46
CA ASN A 3 11.95 29.96 3.71
C ASN A 3 12.85 28.74 3.96
N LEU A 4 14.12 28.97 4.29
CA LEU A 4 15.10 27.92 4.57
C LEU A 4 14.76 27.13 5.84
N SER A 5 14.29 27.81 6.90
CA SER A 5 13.85 27.15 8.14
C SER A 5 12.60 26.31 7.96
N ILE A 6 11.66 26.76 7.12
CA ILE A 6 10.43 26.03 6.79
C ILE A 6 10.75 24.77 5.95
N ILE A 7 11.67 24.88 4.98
CA ILE A 7 12.12 23.74 4.16
C ILE A 7 12.84 22.70 5.03
N LYS A 8 13.69 23.12 5.97
CA LYS A 8 14.34 22.20 6.93
C LYS A 8 13.31 21.50 7.82
N ALA A 9 12.38 22.24 8.41
CA ALA A 9 11.34 21.67 9.28
C ALA A 9 10.45 20.66 8.55
N THR A 10 10.02 20.97 7.32
CA THR A 10 9.21 20.05 6.51
C THR A 10 9.98 18.81 6.10
N THR A 11 11.26 18.92 5.74
CA THR A 11 12.10 17.76 5.36
C THR A 11 12.31 16.81 6.54
N LEU A 12 12.50 17.36 7.74
CA LEU A 12 12.59 16.60 8.99
C LEU A 12 11.26 15.95 9.37
N ALA A 13 10.14 16.65 9.18
CA ALA A 13 8.79 16.12 9.39
C ALA A 13 8.48 14.95 8.44
N THR A 14 8.82 15.06 7.14
CA THR A 14 8.67 13.96 6.16
C THR A 14 9.44 12.72 6.60
N ALA A 15 10.70 12.90 7.03
CA ALA A 15 11.55 11.79 7.47
C ALA A 15 10.98 11.08 8.71
N LEU A 16 10.42 11.83 9.65
CA LEU A 16 9.78 11.28 10.86
C LEU A 16 8.40 10.66 10.58
N PHE A 17 7.68 11.16 9.58
CA PHE A 17 6.36 10.64 9.18
C PHE A 17 6.44 9.35 8.34
N VAL A 18 7.54 9.14 7.60
CA VAL A 18 7.79 7.88 6.84
C VAL A 18 8.21 6.73 7.77
N ILE A 19 8.89 7.04 8.87
CA ILE A 19 9.35 6.04 9.84
C ILE A 19 8.38 6.05 11.02
N SER A 20 7.30 5.29 10.90
CA SER A 20 6.28 5.08 11.94
C SER A 20 6.85 4.42 13.21
N GLY A 21 7.77 5.06 13.93
CA GLY A 21 8.37 4.45 15.13
C GLY A 21 9.68 5.03 15.68
N VAL A 22 10.20 6.19 15.27
CA VAL A 22 11.40 6.74 15.94
C VAL A 22 10.99 7.63 17.11
N THR A 23 10.94 7.02 18.30
CA THR A 23 10.74 7.67 19.61
C THR A 23 11.83 8.68 19.98
N GLU A 24 12.88 8.82 19.17
CA GLU A 24 13.97 9.78 19.39
C GLU A 24 14.29 10.60 18.13
N ALA A 25 13.38 11.52 17.77
CA ALA A 25 13.83 12.68 17.01
C ALA A 25 14.90 13.41 17.84
N LYS A 26 16.12 13.56 17.29
CA LYS A 26 17.21 14.30 17.92
C LYS A 26 16.68 15.66 18.41
N GLU A 27 17.11 16.08 19.60
CA GLU A 27 16.58 17.25 20.30
C GLU A 27 16.59 18.54 19.46
N GLU A 28 17.54 18.63 18.53
CA GLU A 28 17.67 19.69 17.54
C GLU A 28 16.56 19.68 16.47
N SER A 29 16.17 18.49 15.99
CA SER A 29 15.01 18.28 15.11
C SER A 29 13.70 18.72 15.78
N LYS A 30 13.55 18.40 17.08
CA LYS A 30 12.37 18.82 17.86
C LYS A 30 12.29 20.34 17.99
N LYS A 31 13.41 21.03 18.28
CA LYS A 31 13.45 22.50 18.36
C LYS A 31 13.10 23.19 17.03
N ILE A 32 13.56 22.66 15.91
CA ILE A 32 13.25 23.18 14.57
C ILE A 32 11.77 22.96 14.21
N ILE A 33 11.20 21.81 14.56
CA ILE A 33 9.76 21.53 14.35
C ILE A 33 8.91 22.43 15.23
N ILE A 34 9.22 22.54 16.53
CA ILE A 34 8.48 23.38 17.48
C ILE A 34 8.46 24.86 17.05
N SER A 35 9.58 25.39 16.54
CA SER A 35 9.63 26.78 16.06
C SER A 35 8.81 26.99 14.78
N ALA A 36 8.60 25.93 13.98
CA ALA A 36 7.75 25.95 12.79
C ALA A 36 6.24 25.76 13.09
N CYS A 37 5.88 25.44 14.35
CA CYS A 37 4.50 25.16 14.74
C CYS A 37 3.63 26.39 15.02
N ASP A 38 4.18 27.60 14.90
CA ASP A 38 3.44 28.87 14.97
C ASP A 38 2.26 28.86 13.99
N HIS A 39 1.05 28.97 14.54
CA HIS A 39 -0.23 28.79 13.83
C HIS A 39 -0.40 29.69 12.59
N GLU A 40 0.18 30.89 12.60
CA GLU A 40 0.00 31.87 11.53
C GLU A 40 0.84 31.58 10.28
N LYS A 41 1.88 30.73 10.35
CA LYS A 41 2.80 30.51 9.22
C LYS A 41 2.56 29.22 8.43
N ILE A 42 1.76 28.30 8.94
CA ILE A 42 1.56 26.98 8.31
C ILE A 42 0.62 27.06 7.08
N ASN A 43 -0.14 28.14 6.91
CA ASN A 43 -1.34 28.11 6.06
C ASN A 43 -1.19 28.58 4.60
N GLU A 44 -0.13 29.28 4.17
CA GLU A 44 -0.22 30.00 2.87
C GLU A 44 0.86 29.72 1.81
N GLN A 45 1.94 28.97 2.09
CA GLN A 45 3.03 28.83 1.10
C GLN A 45 3.53 27.39 0.86
N LEU A 46 2.99 26.40 1.58
CA LEU A 46 3.42 25.02 1.44
C LEU A 46 2.42 24.21 0.61
N PRO A 47 2.89 23.38 -0.33
CA PRO A 47 2.01 22.39 -0.96
C PRO A 47 1.44 21.43 0.09
N ASP A 48 0.22 20.95 -0.15
CA ASP A 48 -0.62 20.25 0.83
C ASP A 48 0.08 19.06 1.50
N ASN A 49 0.95 18.34 0.79
CA ASN A 49 1.75 17.25 1.38
C ASN A 49 2.66 17.70 2.53
N ARG A 50 3.43 18.77 2.31
CA ARG A 50 4.33 19.31 3.33
C ARG A 50 3.57 19.95 4.48
N ARG A 51 2.39 20.50 4.17
CA ARG A 51 1.49 21.10 5.16
C ARG A 51 0.87 20.03 6.07
N ILE A 52 0.38 18.92 5.52
CA ILE A 52 -0.13 17.77 6.29
C ILE A 52 0.94 17.22 7.24
N GLU A 53 2.15 16.98 6.76
CA GLU A 53 3.27 16.43 7.56
C GLU A 53 3.71 17.39 8.67
N LEU A 54 3.72 18.69 8.39
CA LEU A 54 4.05 19.73 9.38
C LEU A 54 2.95 19.85 10.43
N LEU A 55 1.67 19.88 10.03
CA LEU A 55 0.53 19.87 10.95
C LEU A 55 0.57 18.65 11.88
N TRP A 56 0.88 17.48 11.33
CA TRP A 56 1.05 16.24 12.09
C TRP A 56 2.16 16.34 13.14
N SER A 57 3.33 16.80 12.72
CA SER A 57 4.51 16.99 13.59
C SER A 57 4.29 18.06 14.66
N CYS A 58 3.40 19.01 14.40
CA CYS A 58 2.97 20.06 15.32
C CYS A 58 1.82 19.66 16.26
N ASN A 59 1.47 18.36 16.30
CA ASN A 59 0.36 17.83 17.08
C ASN A 59 -1.02 18.46 16.73
N LYS A 60 -1.17 19.04 15.54
CA LYS A 60 -2.44 19.56 15.00
C LYS A 60 -3.13 18.47 14.18
N LYS A 61 -3.35 17.33 14.83
CA LYS A 61 -3.81 16.10 14.15
C LYS A 61 -5.14 16.29 13.43
N ASP A 62 -6.09 16.98 14.05
CA ASP A 62 -7.42 17.22 13.45
C ASP A 62 -7.32 18.02 12.14
N GLN A 63 -6.47 19.05 12.10
CA GLN A 63 -6.23 19.86 10.89
C GLN A 63 -5.50 19.06 9.81
N ALA A 64 -4.55 18.21 10.18
CA ALA A 64 -3.86 17.32 9.23
C ALA A 64 -4.84 16.30 8.62
N ILE A 65 -5.74 15.73 9.44
CA ILE A 65 -6.77 14.79 9.01
C ILE A 65 -7.77 15.48 8.08
N GLU A 66 -8.26 16.67 8.44
CA GLU A 66 -9.21 17.43 7.63
C GLU A 66 -8.62 17.80 6.26
N LEU A 67 -7.39 18.31 6.23
CA LEU A 67 -6.70 18.68 5.00
C LEU A 67 -6.45 17.46 4.10
N ALA A 68 -5.99 16.35 4.68
CA ALA A 68 -5.79 15.11 3.94
C ALA A 68 -7.12 14.50 3.44
N GLN A 69 -8.19 14.58 4.23
CA GLN A 69 -9.52 14.15 3.82
C GLN A 69 -10.06 14.99 2.66
N HIS A 70 -9.86 16.31 2.71
CA HIS A 70 -10.23 17.20 1.63
C HIS A 70 -9.48 16.85 0.34
N GLY A 71 -8.18 16.60 0.43
CA GLY A 71 -7.38 16.10 -0.68
C GLY A 71 -7.95 14.79 -1.26
N ALA A 72 -8.24 13.80 -0.41
CA ALA A 72 -8.77 12.50 -0.85
C ALA A 72 -10.13 12.60 -1.57
N LYS A 73 -10.97 13.59 -1.23
CA LYS A 73 -12.25 13.84 -1.93
C LYS A 73 -12.07 14.22 -3.41
N SER A 74 -10.89 14.68 -3.81
CA SER A 74 -10.56 14.94 -5.23
C SER A 74 -10.44 13.65 -6.07
N GLY A 75 -10.31 12.48 -5.42
CA GLY A 75 -10.22 11.18 -6.09
C GLY A 75 -8.86 10.85 -6.68
N SER A 76 -7.83 11.69 -6.52
CA SER A 76 -6.48 11.36 -7.00
C SER A 76 -5.85 10.27 -6.12
N ALA A 77 -5.19 9.28 -6.74
CA ALA A 77 -4.48 8.20 -6.05
C ALA A 77 -3.45 8.74 -5.04
N THR A 78 -2.78 9.84 -5.40
CA THR A 78 -1.80 10.49 -4.53
C THR A 78 -2.42 11.08 -3.28
N GLU A 79 -3.58 11.75 -3.39
CA GLU A 79 -4.24 12.34 -2.22
C GLU A 79 -4.94 11.28 -1.34
N ILE A 80 -5.54 10.24 -1.95
CA ILE A 80 -6.11 9.09 -1.22
C ILE A 80 -5.02 8.40 -0.39
N ASN A 81 -3.86 8.15 -0.98
CA ASN A 81 -2.69 7.58 -0.29
C ASN A 81 -2.24 8.45 0.89
N ARG A 82 -2.19 9.78 0.73
CA ARG A 82 -1.84 10.68 1.83
C ARG A 82 -2.83 10.60 2.99
N TYR A 83 -4.13 10.57 2.70
CA TYR A 83 -5.15 10.42 3.73
C TYR A 83 -5.03 9.10 4.49
N LEU A 84 -4.76 8.00 3.79
CA LEU A 84 -4.47 6.72 4.41
C LEU A 84 -3.28 6.77 5.37
N ARG A 85 -2.18 7.41 4.96
CA ARG A 85 -0.97 7.53 5.81
C ARG A 85 -1.24 8.32 7.09
N VAL A 86 -2.00 9.42 6.99
CA VAL A 86 -2.41 10.22 8.16
C VAL A 86 -3.28 9.40 9.11
N LEU A 87 -4.22 8.64 8.58
CA LEU A 87 -5.14 7.84 9.39
C LEU A 87 -4.49 6.59 10.00
N ALA A 88 -3.56 5.94 9.29
CA ALA A 88 -2.72 4.89 9.84
C ALA A 88 -1.84 5.42 10.99
N ALA A 89 -1.23 6.60 10.81
CA ALA A 89 -0.48 7.26 11.88
C ALA A 89 -1.36 7.66 13.08
N ASN A 90 -2.68 7.82 12.88
CA ASN A 90 -3.64 8.09 13.95
C ASN A 90 -4.24 6.83 14.60
N ASN A 91 -3.79 5.62 14.24
CA ASN A 91 -4.41 4.35 14.64
C ASN A 91 -5.93 4.29 14.34
N ASN A 92 -6.40 5.01 13.33
CA ASN A 92 -7.80 5.00 12.89
C ASN A 92 -7.88 4.86 11.37
N PRO A 93 -7.42 3.74 10.78
CA PRO A 93 -7.32 3.58 9.33
C PRO A 93 -8.68 3.46 8.64
N SER A 94 -9.75 3.08 9.36
CA SER A 94 -11.06 2.71 8.81
C SER A 94 -11.68 3.75 7.85
N PRO A 95 -11.66 5.07 8.15
CA PRO A 95 -12.22 6.08 7.23
C PRO A 95 -11.41 6.25 5.94
N GLY A 96 -10.10 6.04 5.99
CA GLY A 96 -9.21 6.13 4.82
C GLY A 96 -9.29 4.88 3.97
N LEU A 97 -9.42 3.72 4.62
CA LEU A 97 -9.60 2.42 3.99
C LEU A 97 -10.78 2.47 3.01
N ALA A 98 -11.88 3.13 3.36
CA ALA A 98 -13.05 3.28 2.48
C ALA A 98 -12.71 3.98 1.14
N TYR A 99 -11.82 4.99 1.15
CA TYR A 99 -11.40 5.67 -0.08
C TYR A 99 -10.41 4.82 -0.89
N ALA A 100 -9.48 4.16 -0.21
CA ALA A 100 -8.50 3.27 -0.84
C ALA A 100 -9.18 2.05 -1.49
N ILE A 101 -10.17 1.48 -0.83
CA ILE A 101 -11.01 0.41 -1.37
C ILE A 101 -11.70 0.88 -2.65
N LYS A 102 -12.27 2.09 -2.68
CA LYS A 102 -12.89 2.63 -3.90
C LYS A 102 -11.88 2.83 -5.04
N GLY A 103 -10.67 3.32 -4.75
CA GLY A 103 -9.59 3.41 -5.73
C GLY A 103 -9.15 2.03 -6.25
N ALA A 104 -9.01 1.06 -5.35
CA ALA A 104 -8.68 -0.31 -5.72
C ALA A 104 -9.79 -0.97 -6.56
N GLU A 105 -11.06 -0.70 -6.24
CA GLU A 105 -12.23 -1.16 -7.00
C GLU A 105 -12.33 -0.54 -8.41
N SER A 106 -11.79 0.67 -8.64
CA SER A 106 -11.61 1.24 -9.99
C SER A 106 -10.33 0.73 -10.69
N GLY A 107 -9.57 -0.13 -10.00
CA GLY A 107 -8.35 -0.76 -10.48
C GLY A 107 -7.14 0.16 -10.48
N ASP A 108 -7.05 1.07 -9.50
CA ASP A 108 -5.80 1.71 -9.12
C ASP A 108 -4.96 0.76 -8.28
N THR A 109 -3.89 0.27 -8.89
CA THR A 109 -2.93 -0.67 -8.30
C THR A 109 -2.23 -0.11 -7.06
N GLU A 110 -1.98 1.20 -6.99
CA GLU A 110 -1.32 1.78 -5.83
C GLU A 110 -2.27 1.81 -4.64
N SER A 111 -3.54 2.16 -4.85
CA SER A 111 -4.58 2.04 -3.82
C SER A 111 -4.71 0.61 -3.30
N ALA A 112 -4.70 -0.40 -4.18
CA ALA A 112 -4.73 -1.81 -3.79
C ALA A 112 -3.53 -2.19 -2.90
N ARG A 113 -2.31 -1.73 -3.23
CA ARG A 113 -1.11 -1.95 -2.42
C ARG A 113 -1.23 -1.35 -1.02
N TRP A 114 -1.83 -0.17 -0.89
CA TRP A 114 -2.05 0.43 0.43
C TRP A 114 -3.07 -0.33 1.26
N VAL A 115 -4.16 -0.82 0.65
CA VAL A 115 -5.13 -1.65 1.37
C VAL A 115 -4.46 -2.92 1.90
N MET A 116 -3.57 -3.55 1.12
CA MET A 116 -2.79 -4.71 1.59
C MET A 116 -1.91 -4.39 2.80
N ARG A 117 -1.10 -3.34 2.72
CA ARG A 117 -0.18 -2.95 3.80
C ARG A 117 -0.93 -2.62 5.10
N ILE A 118 -2.06 -1.92 4.99
CA ILE A 118 -2.88 -1.58 6.16
C ILE A 118 -3.60 -2.82 6.70
N SER A 119 -4.10 -3.68 5.81
CA SER A 119 -4.68 -4.97 6.21
C SER A 119 -3.68 -5.82 6.98
N GLU A 120 -2.41 -5.82 6.57
CA GLU A 120 -1.31 -6.48 7.29
C GLU A 120 -1.04 -5.86 8.66
N ILE A 121 -0.84 -4.54 8.73
CA ILE A 121 -0.56 -3.84 9.98
C ILE A 121 -1.68 -4.03 11.01
N HIS A 122 -2.93 -4.06 10.55
CA HIS A 122 -4.12 -4.09 11.40
C HIS A 122 -4.87 -5.43 11.42
N ASN A 123 -4.34 -6.46 10.74
CA ASN A 123 -4.88 -7.82 10.69
C ASN A 123 -6.36 -7.91 10.21
N ILE A 124 -6.69 -7.23 9.09
CA ILE A 124 -8.07 -7.11 8.56
C ILE A 124 -8.41 -8.26 7.60
N GLU A 125 -8.92 -9.38 8.12
CA GLU A 125 -9.18 -10.61 7.32
C GLU A 125 -10.29 -10.49 6.26
N SER A 126 -11.28 -9.62 6.48
CA SER A 126 -12.47 -9.55 5.61
C SER A 126 -12.19 -9.07 4.17
N LEU A 127 -10.97 -8.59 3.88
CA LEU A 127 -10.59 -8.00 2.60
C LEU A 127 -9.80 -8.95 1.69
N ASP A 128 -9.41 -10.13 2.16
CA ASP A 128 -8.49 -11.04 1.47
C ASP A 128 -8.94 -11.40 0.04
N HIS A 129 -10.23 -11.70 -0.14
CA HIS A 129 -10.78 -12.01 -1.47
C HIS A 129 -10.79 -10.79 -2.40
N LYS A 130 -11.13 -9.61 -1.87
CA LYS A 130 -11.15 -8.37 -2.67
C LYS A 130 -9.73 -7.99 -3.11
N ILE A 131 -8.77 -8.11 -2.20
CA ILE A 131 -7.35 -7.88 -2.47
C ILE A 131 -6.85 -8.79 -3.58
N GLY A 132 -7.17 -10.09 -3.54
CA GLY A 132 -6.83 -11.02 -4.61
C GLY A 132 -7.37 -10.57 -5.98
N GLN A 133 -8.63 -10.14 -6.04
CA GLN A 133 -9.26 -9.67 -7.28
C GLN A 133 -8.62 -8.39 -7.83
N TRP A 134 -8.32 -7.40 -6.99
CA TRP A 134 -7.72 -6.13 -7.43
C TRP A 134 -6.36 -6.32 -8.10
N LEU A 135 -5.64 -7.38 -7.74
CA LEU A 135 -4.30 -7.67 -8.24
C LEU A 135 -4.30 -8.51 -9.52
N LEU A 136 -5.47 -8.86 -10.06
CA LEU A 136 -5.57 -9.47 -11.39
C LEU A 136 -5.38 -8.45 -12.52
N LYS A 137 -5.56 -7.15 -12.27
CA LYS A 137 -5.45 -6.11 -13.31
C LYS A 137 -4.01 -5.87 -13.81
N PRO A 138 -2.97 -5.82 -12.95
CA PRO A 138 -1.57 -5.77 -13.39
C PRO A 138 -1.12 -6.99 -14.22
N ILE A 139 -1.81 -8.12 -14.08
CA ILE A 139 -1.52 -9.35 -14.81
C ILE A 139 -1.85 -9.17 -16.30
N THR A 140 -2.97 -8.49 -16.59
CA THR A 140 -3.47 -8.28 -17.95
C THR A 140 -2.96 -7.00 -18.59
N ASP A 141 -2.36 -6.08 -17.83
CA ASP A 141 -1.77 -4.85 -18.37
C ASP A 141 -0.24 -4.98 -18.56
N PRO A 142 0.26 -5.01 -19.80
CA PRO A 142 1.69 -5.10 -20.09
C PRO A 142 2.50 -3.85 -19.68
N ASN A 143 1.84 -2.71 -19.44
CA ASN A 143 2.49 -1.46 -19.05
C ASN A 143 2.78 -1.37 -17.55
N ILE A 144 2.16 -2.24 -16.75
CA ILE A 144 2.35 -2.25 -15.30
C ILE A 144 3.53 -3.17 -14.95
N TYR A 145 4.57 -2.60 -14.34
CA TYR A 145 5.75 -3.36 -13.89
C TYR A 145 5.39 -4.29 -12.72
N ALA A 146 5.49 -5.60 -12.97
CA ALA A 146 4.91 -6.63 -12.09
C ALA A 146 5.69 -6.86 -10.78
N TYR A 147 7.02 -6.73 -10.81
CA TYR A 147 7.88 -7.08 -9.67
C TYR A 147 7.50 -6.44 -8.33
N PRO A 148 7.40 -5.10 -8.19
CA PRO A 148 7.12 -4.47 -6.89
C PRO A 148 5.72 -4.76 -6.36
N ILE A 149 4.79 -5.14 -7.24
CA ILE A 149 3.42 -5.51 -6.85
C ILE A 149 3.41 -6.96 -6.36
N LEU A 150 4.10 -7.83 -7.09
CA LEU A 150 4.22 -9.25 -6.76
C LEU A 150 4.96 -9.48 -5.43
N ASP A 151 6.05 -8.74 -5.16
CA ASP A 151 6.78 -8.81 -3.88
C ASP A 151 5.88 -8.46 -2.69
N GLU A 152 5.18 -7.34 -2.76
CA GLU A 152 4.23 -6.90 -1.71
C GLU A 152 3.13 -7.93 -1.50
N TYR A 153 2.62 -8.52 -2.59
CA TYR A 153 1.52 -9.44 -2.46
C TYR A 153 1.90 -10.77 -1.82
N ILE A 154 3.07 -11.31 -2.18
CA ILE A 154 3.56 -12.54 -1.55
C ILE A 154 3.82 -12.29 -0.05
N ARG A 155 4.33 -11.12 0.33
CA ARG A 155 4.48 -10.74 1.75
C ARG A 155 3.14 -10.69 2.49
N TYR A 156 2.16 -10.03 1.88
CA TYR A 156 0.80 -9.97 2.40
C TYR A 156 0.20 -11.38 2.58
N ALA A 157 0.33 -12.26 1.59
CA ALA A 157 -0.16 -13.63 1.67
C ALA A 157 0.53 -14.43 2.79
N ILE A 158 1.83 -14.23 2.98
CA ILE A 158 2.60 -14.85 4.07
C ILE A 158 2.17 -14.33 5.45
N SER A 159 1.84 -13.03 5.60
CA SER A 159 1.41 -12.50 6.90
C SER A 159 -0.01 -12.92 7.28
N HIS A 160 -0.88 -13.15 6.27
CA HIS A 160 -2.27 -13.58 6.48
C HIS A 160 -2.46 -15.10 6.44
N SER A 161 -1.39 -15.87 6.21
CA SER A 161 -1.46 -17.33 6.11
C SER A 161 -1.62 -18.05 7.45
N SER A 162 -1.75 -17.32 8.56
CA SER A 162 -1.94 -17.89 9.90
C SER A 162 -3.38 -18.33 10.19
N LYS A 163 -4.27 -18.20 9.19
CA LYS A 163 -5.72 -18.42 9.31
C LYS A 163 -6.17 -19.30 8.16
N GLU A 164 -7.29 -20.00 8.31
CA GLU A 164 -7.88 -20.99 7.37
C GLU A 164 -8.18 -20.45 5.95
N ASN A 165 -7.75 -19.23 5.64
CA ASN A 165 -7.97 -18.54 4.38
C ASN A 165 -6.81 -18.76 3.39
N TYR A 166 -7.01 -19.68 2.46
CA TYR A 166 -6.03 -20.03 1.41
C TYR A 166 -6.12 -19.13 0.16
N VAL A 167 -7.03 -18.17 0.14
CA VAL A 167 -7.26 -17.29 -1.00
C VAL A 167 -6.02 -16.45 -1.34
N PRO A 168 -5.36 -15.73 -0.39
CA PRO A 168 -4.15 -14.96 -0.69
C PRO A 168 -3.00 -15.80 -1.26
N ILE A 169 -2.88 -17.05 -0.80
CA ILE A 169 -1.87 -18.00 -1.28
C ILE A 169 -2.13 -18.36 -2.73
N SER A 170 -3.37 -18.75 -3.06
CA SER A 170 -3.77 -19.17 -4.41
C SER A 170 -3.54 -18.06 -5.44
N TYR A 171 -3.97 -16.84 -5.12
CA TYR A 171 -3.75 -15.69 -5.99
C TYR A 171 -2.27 -15.33 -6.12
N SER A 172 -1.46 -15.43 -5.06
CA SER A 172 -0.01 -15.14 -5.13
C SER A 172 0.72 -16.12 -6.03
N LEU A 173 0.38 -17.42 -5.94
CA LEU A 173 0.92 -18.45 -6.81
C LEU A 173 0.54 -18.21 -8.28
N ALA A 174 -0.73 -17.86 -8.54
CA ALA A 174 -1.21 -17.53 -9.89
C ALA A 174 -0.49 -16.30 -10.47
N PHE A 175 -0.38 -15.22 -9.68
CA PHE A 175 0.27 -13.98 -10.10
C PHE A 175 1.76 -14.20 -10.41
N PHE A 176 2.47 -14.96 -9.57
CA PHE A 176 3.85 -15.33 -9.84
C PHE A 176 3.97 -16.13 -11.14
N SER A 177 3.11 -17.14 -11.34
CA SER A 177 3.15 -17.98 -12.54
C SER A 177 2.92 -17.20 -13.83
N LEU A 178 1.99 -16.24 -13.81
CA LEU A 178 1.64 -15.42 -14.98
C LEU A 178 2.67 -14.32 -15.24
N SER A 179 3.26 -13.76 -14.20
CA SER A 179 4.25 -12.68 -14.33
C SER A 179 5.65 -13.17 -14.64
N ARG A 180 5.96 -14.44 -14.36
CA ARG A 180 7.31 -15.02 -14.51
C ARG A 180 8.03 -14.68 -15.83
N PRO A 181 7.39 -14.70 -17.01
CA PRO A 181 8.05 -14.35 -18.26
C PRO A 181 8.47 -12.87 -18.36
N ARG A 182 7.90 -12.00 -17.53
CA ARG A 182 8.14 -10.55 -17.49
C ARG A 182 9.16 -10.16 -16.41
N LEU A 183 9.67 -11.12 -15.64
CA LEU A 183 10.61 -10.88 -14.55
C LEU A 183 12.04 -11.14 -15.00
N ASP A 184 12.97 -10.29 -14.55
CA ASP A 184 14.40 -10.51 -14.76
C ASP A 184 15.00 -11.52 -13.75
N GLU A 185 16.24 -11.95 -13.99
CA GLU A 185 16.91 -12.93 -13.12
C GLU A 185 17.09 -12.45 -11.67
N ARG A 186 17.31 -11.14 -11.47
CA ARG A 186 17.53 -10.55 -10.15
C ARG A 186 16.21 -10.52 -9.37
N GLU A 187 15.13 -10.13 -10.03
CA GLU A 187 13.77 -10.14 -9.50
C GLU A 187 13.34 -11.55 -9.09
N ILE A 188 13.56 -12.54 -9.97
CA ILE A 188 13.28 -13.95 -9.67
C ILE A 188 14.09 -14.40 -8.45
N LYS A 189 15.38 -14.06 -8.40
CA LYS A 189 16.25 -14.39 -7.26
C LYS A 189 15.74 -13.78 -5.95
N ASN A 190 15.23 -12.54 -5.99
CA ASN A 190 14.68 -11.86 -4.81
C ASN A 190 13.34 -12.47 -4.36
N LEU A 191 12.49 -12.90 -5.30
CA LEU A 191 11.19 -13.50 -5.00
C LEU A 191 11.27 -14.97 -4.56
N SER A 192 12.33 -15.68 -4.95
CA SER A 192 12.47 -17.13 -4.71
C SER A 192 12.32 -17.52 -3.23
N PRO A 193 12.99 -16.85 -2.25
CA PRO A 193 12.82 -17.18 -0.84
C PRO A 193 11.39 -16.97 -0.32
N LEU A 194 10.70 -15.93 -0.80
CA LEU A 194 9.31 -15.66 -0.44
C LEU A 194 8.39 -16.74 -1.00
N MET A 195 8.62 -17.15 -2.25
CA MET A 195 7.86 -18.22 -2.89
C MET A 195 8.06 -19.58 -2.24
N GLU A 196 9.28 -19.89 -1.78
CA GLU A 196 9.54 -21.11 -1.01
C GLU A 196 8.78 -21.10 0.32
N LYS A 197 8.79 -19.96 1.03
CA LYS A 197 8.03 -19.79 2.26
C LYS A 197 6.53 -19.98 2.03
N LEU A 198 5.98 -19.35 1.00
CA LEU A 198 4.56 -19.47 0.63
C LEU A 198 4.17 -20.92 0.30
N LYS A 199 5.01 -21.64 -0.47
CA LYS A 199 4.79 -23.06 -0.79
C LYS A 199 4.82 -23.94 0.46
N LYS A 200 5.74 -23.68 1.37
CA LYS A 200 5.81 -24.41 2.63
C LYS A 200 4.51 -24.25 3.42
N ILE A 201 4.02 -23.01 3.56
CA ILE A 201 2.75 -22.75 4.24
C ILE A 201 1.57 -23.46 3.56
N SER A 202 1.52 -23.43 2.23
CA SER A 202 0.49 -24.14 1.47
C SER A 202 0.48 -25.66 1.72
N ASN A 203 1.65 -26.26 1.97
CA ASN A 203 1.77 -27.68 2.31
C ASN A 203 1.41 -27.94 3.77
N ASP A 204 1.91 -27.11 4.69
CA ASP A 204 1.70 -27.25 6.14
C ASP A 204 0.21 -27.15 6.52
N LEU A 205 -0.58 -26.38 5.75
CA LEU A 205 -2.02 -26.21 5.94
C LEU A 205 -2.88 -27.27 5.21
N ASP A 206 -2.28 -28.24 4.50
CA ASP A 206 -2.98 -29.24 3.66
C ASP A 206 -4.01 -28.65 2.64
N ILE A 207 -3.79 -27.40 2.24
CA ILE A 207 -4.65 -26.66 1.30
C ILE A 207 -4.12 -26.69 -0.13
N LYS A 208 -3.00 -27.37 -0.39
CA LYS A 208 -2.32 -27.36 -1.70
C LYS A 208 -3.25 -27.71 -2.85
N SER A 209 -4.07 -28.76 -2.72
CA SER A 209 -5.00 -29.19 -3.77
C SER A 209 -6.06 -28.13 -4.09
N LYS A 210 -6.56 -27.43 -3.07
CA LYS A 210 -7.51 -26.31 -3.23
C LYS A 210 -6.83 -25.11 -3.89
N ALA A 211 -5.63 -24.76 -3.44
CA ALA A 211 -4.87 -23.66 -3.99
C ALA A 211 -4.49 -23.90 -5.46
N ASP A 212 -4.02 -25.09 -5.81
CA ASP A 212 -3.68 -25.46 -7.19
C ASP A 212 -4.93 -25.44 -8.10
N GLY A 213 -6.09 -25.88 -7.60
CA GLY A 213 -7.37 -25.82 -8.30
C GLY A 213 -7.81 -24.38 -8.61
N GLU A 214 -7.79 -23.51 -7.61
CA GLU A 214 -8.11 -22.08 -7.75
C GLU A 214 -7.12 -21.36 -8.66
N VAL A 215 -5.81 -21.64 -8.54
CA VAL A 215 -4.77 -21.13 -9.45
C VAL A 215 -5.11 -21.48 -10.89
N GLY A 216 -5.46 -22.73 -11.17
CA GLY A 216 -5.86 -23.18 -12.50
C GLY A 216 -7.11 -22.44 -13.02
N HIS A 217 -8.09 -22.21 -12.14
CA HIS A 217 -9.29 -21.44 -12.47
C HIS A 217 -8.97 -19.98 -12.83
N ILE A 218 -8.21 -19.28 -11.99
CA ILE A 218 -7.79 -17.89 -12.18
C ILE A 218 -7.00 -17.73 -13.48
N ILE A 219 -6.01 -18.60 -13.72
CA ILE A 219 -5.22 -18.57 -14.96
C ILE A 219 -6.12 -18.73 -16.19
N ASN A 220 -7.11 -19.62 -16.13
CA ASN A 220 -8.04 -19.84 -17.24
C ASN A 220 -8.98 -18.63 -17.46
N LEU A 221 -9.42 -17.96 -16.39
CA LEU A 221 -10.21 -16.73 -16.49
C LEU A 221 -9.40 -15.61 -17.20
N VAL A 222 -8.16 -15.39 -16.77
CA VAL A 222 -7.26 -14.40 -17.37
C VAL A 222 -7.04 -14.68 -18.86
N LYS A 223 -6.70 -15.92 -19.21
CA LYS A 223 -6.51 -16.34 -20.62
C LYS A 223 -7.77 -16.19 -21.47
N LYS A 224 -8.96 -16.36 -20.90
CA LYS A 224 -10.23 -16.14 -21.62
C LYS A 224 -10.49 -14.66 -21.85
N SER A 225 -10.21 -13.79 -20.88
CA SER A 225 -10.35 -12.35 -21.06
C SER A 225 -9.41 -11.78 -22.13
N GLU A 226 -8.19 -12.29 -22.25
CA GLU A 226 -7.24 -11.87 -23.29
C GLU A 226 -7.73 -12.21 -24.70
N LYS A 227 -8.45 -13.32 -24.89
CA LYS A 227 -9.01 -13.74 -26.18
C LYS A 227 -10.29 -12.97 -26.59
N GLN A 228 -10.93 -12.29 -25.65
CA GLN A 228 -12.19 -11.58 -25.88
C GLN A 228 -12.00 -10.07 -26.13
N LEU A 229 -10.80 -9.55 -25.94
CA LEU A 229 -10.47 -8.17 -26.29
C LEU A 229 -10.21 -8.10 -27.80
N PRO A 230 -11.01 -7.33 -28.58
CA PRO A 230 -10.65 -7.06 -29.97
C PRO A 230 -9.29 -6.36 -29.97
N HIS A 231 -8.33 -6.92 -30.70
CA HIS A 231 -7.11 -6.21 -31.04
C HIS A 231 -7.50 -5.02 -31.93
N GLU A 232 -7.56 -3.82 -31.34
CA GLU A 232 -7.50 -2.55 -32.08
C GLU A 232 -6.04 -2.23 -32.43
#